data_AF-A0A7G9XNF9-F1
#
_entry.id   AF-A0A7G9XNF9-F1
#
_cell.length_a   1.000
_cell.length_b   1.000
_cell.length_c   1.000
_cell.angle_alpha   90.00
_cell.angle_beta   90.00
_cell.angle_gamma   90.00
#
_symmetry.space_group_name_H-M   'P 1'
#
loop_
_entity.id
_entity.type
_entity.pdbx_description
1 polymer ?
#
loop_
_entity_poly.entity_id
_entity_poly.type
_entity_poly.pdbx_seq_one_letter_code
_entity_poly.pdbx_strand_id
1 'polypeptide(L)'
;MDMMTMTRMMGSMPASSMGLDNAAMQECIEACNACAMAATMCADADGGEGMARCASMCMNMADMATTMMRMMLRPTGHDSAVMTAMLQACVAMCEACAAECEQHAEMHEHCRVCAMACRNMMEACQGMMAKLPDGGLRGSGDGYQATGRTLSSTPRAESTPATGW
;
A
#
# COMPACT_ATOMS: atom_id res chain seq x y z
N MET A 1 -9.01 10.54 -17.34
CA MET A 1 -10.15 11.20 -16.67
C MET A 1 -9.66 12.57 -16.29
N ASP A 2 -10.29 13.65 -16.78
CA ASP A 2 -9.81 15.02 -16.54
C ASP A 2 -9.87 15.36 -15.04
N MET A 3 -8.94 16.19 -14.56
CA MET A 3 -8.85 16.70 -13.19
C MET A 3 -10.19 17.24 -12.69
N MET A 4 -10.95 17.92 -13.56
CA MET A 4 -12.28 18.46 -13.24
C MET A 4 -13.30 17.36 -12.86
N THR A 5 -13.20 16.18 -13.46
CA THR A 5 -14.08 15.03 -13.19
C THR A 5 -13.74 14.36 -11.86
N MET A 6 -12.45 14.28 -11.51
CA MET A 6 -12.00 13.77 -10.21
C MET A 6 -12.48 14.67 -9.06
N THR A 7 -12.31 15.99 -9.18
CA THR A 7 -12.80 16.95 -8.20
C THR A 7 -14.31 16.87 -8.01
N ARG A 8 -15.06 16.68 -9.11
CA ARG A 8 -16.53 16.51 -9.05
C ARG A 8 -16.94 15.23 -8.33
N MET A 9 -16.22 14.13 -8.54
CA MET A 9 -16.45 12.87 -7.82
C MET A 9 -16.17 13.03 -6.32
N MET A 10 -15.03 13.62 -5.93
CA MET A 10 -14.72 13.89 -4.52
C MET A 10 -15.80 14.75 -3.85
N GLY A 11 -16.27 15.81 -4.53
CA GLY A 11 -17.35 16.68 -4.01
C GLY A 11 -18.74 16.01 -3.96
N SER A 12 -18.93 14.87 -4.62
CA SER A 12 -20.19 14.10 -4.60
C SER A 12 -20.22 12.97 -3.57
N MET A 13 -19.10 12.68 -2.92
CA MET A 13 -19.02 11.69 -1.84
C MET A 13 -19.71 12.24 -0.58
N PRO A 14 -20.36 11.38 0.24
CA PRO A 14 -20.87 11.82 1.53
C PRO A 14 -19.72 12.44 2.33
N ALA A 15 -20.00 13.51 3.08
CA ALA A 15 -19.03 14.21 3.90
C ALA A 15 -18.36 13.22 4.86
N SER A 16 -17.23 12.65 4.45
CA SER A 16 -16.42 11.80 5.29
C SER A 16 -15.66 12.73 6.22
N SER A 17 -15.86 12.59 7.53
CA SER A 17 -15.23 13.39 8.59
C SER A 17 -13.73 13.10 8.75
N MET A 18 -13.06 12.72 7.68
CA MET A 18 -11.64 12.49 7.71
C MET A 18 -10.94 13.83 7.72
N GLY A 19 -10.31 14.15 8.85
CA GLY A 19 -9.33 15.23 8.95
C GLY A 19 -8.06 14.92 8.15
N LEU A 20 -8.20 14.33 6.95
CA LEU A 20 -7.11 14.09 6.03
C LEU A 20 -6.89 15.32 5.17
N ASP A 21 -5.62 15.62 4.94
CA ASP A 21 -5.19 16.66 4.04
C ASP A 21 -5.51 16.23 2.59
N ASN A 22 -6.50 16.87 1.97
CA ASN A 22 -6.96 16.52 0.62
C ASN A 22 -5.85 16.68 -0.43
N ALA A 23 -4.93 17.63 -0.24
CA ALA A 23 -3.83 17.85 -1.17
C ALA A 23 -2.80 16.71 -1.06
N ALA A 24 -2.37 16.36 0.15
CA ALA A 24 -1.47 15.24 0.39
C ALA A 24 -2.06 13.90 -0.08
N MET A 25 -3.37 13.70 0.11
CA MET A 25 -4.06 12.52 -0.41
C MET A 25 -4.04 12.50 -1.94
N GLN A 26 -4.34 13.62 -2.59
CA GLN A 26 -4.34 13.70 -4.05
C GLN A 26 -2.93 13.44 -4.61
N GLU A 27 -1.90 14.07 -4.04
CA GLU A 27 -0.49 13.85 -4.41
C GLU A 27 -0.10 12.37 -4.25
N CYS A 28 -0.49 11.73 -3.14
CA CYS A 28 -0.22 10.32 -2.91
C CYS A 28 -0.97 9.41 -3.90
N ILE A 29 -2.23 9.72 -4.23
CA ILE A 29 -3.02 9.00 -5.26
C ILE A 29 -2.33 9.09 -6.62
N GLU A 30 -1.90 10.29 -7.03
CA GLU A 30 -1.24 10.53 -8.31
C GLU A 30 0.10 9.79 -8.40
N ALA A 31 0.90 9.84 -7.34
CA ALA A 31 2.17 9.13 -7.26
C ALA A 31 1.99 7.60 -7.26
N CYS A 32 1.00 7.08 -6.53
CA CYS A 32 0.64 5.66 -6.57
C CYS A 32 0.23 5.22 -7.98
N ASN A 33 -0.60 5.99 -8.67
CA ASN A 33 -1.03 5.67 -10.03
C ASN A 33 0.15 5.69 -11.01
N ALA A 34 1.02 6.70 -10.93
CA ALA A 34 2.22 6.79 -11.76
C ALA A 34 3.18 5.62 -11.53
N CYS A 35 3.43 5.27 -10.27
CA CYS A 35 4.27 4.12 -9.91
C CYS A 35 3.66 2.80 -10.36
N ALA A 36 2.35 2.60 -10.21
CA ALA A 36 1.67 1.40 -10.69
C ALA A 36 1.81 1.21 -12.20
N MET A 37 1.62 2.27 -12.99
CA MET A 37 1.79 2.23 -14.45
C MET A 37 3.25 1.94 -14.84
N ALA A 38 4.21 2.66 -14.24
CA ALA A 38 5.63 2.48 -14.54
C ALA A 38 6.10 1.06 -14.19
N ALA A 39 5.73 0.55 -13.02
CA ALA A 39 6.11 -0.79 -12.57
C ALA A 39 5.45 -1.89 -13.42
N THR A 40 4.20 -1.71 -13.86
CA THR A 40 3.55 -2.66 -14.80
C THR A 40 4.31 -2.74 -16.13
N MET A 41 4.71 -1.59 -16.68
CA MET A 41 5.45 -1.54 -17.95
C MET A 41 6.89 -2.09 -17.80
N CYS A 42 7.55 -1.76 -16.69
CA CYS A 42 8.89 -2.27 -16.38
C CYS A 42 8.86 -3.80 -16.23
N ALA A 43 7.85 -4.34 -15.55
CA ALA A 43 7.72 -5.78 -15.36
C ALA A 43 7.61 -6.57 -16.68
N ASP A 44 6.83 -6.08 -17.64
CA ASP A 44 6.69 -6.71 -18.95
C ASP A 44 8.01 -6.67 -19.73
N ALA A 45 8.69 -5.52 -19.73
CA ALA A 45 9.99 -5.36 -20.37
C ALA A 45 11.06 -6.26 -19.73
N ASP A 46 11.16 -6.25 -18.40
CA ASP A 46 12.09 -7.08 -17.63
C ASP A 46 11.86 -8.57 -17.89
N GLY A 47 10.59 -8.99 -17.99
CA GLY A 47 10.22 -10.35 -18.33
C GLY A 47 10.70 -10.76 -19.72
N GLY A 48 10.55 -9.87 -20.71
CA GLY A 48 11.06 -10.07 -22.07
C GLY A 48 12.59 -10.08 -22.17
N GLU A 49 13.28 -9.39 -21.26
CA GLU A 49 14.74 -9.26 -21.23
C GLU A 49 15.43 -10.30 -20.31
N GLY A 50 14.66 -11.21 -19.70
CA GLY A 50 15.20 -12.28 -18.85
C GLY A 50 15.59 -11.82 -17.44
N MET A 51 15.16 -10.64 -17.02
CA MET A 51 15.41 -10.07 -15.70
C MET A 51 14.33 -10.48 -14.69
N ALA A 52 14.16 -11.79 -14.49
CA ALA A 52 13.04 -12.37 -13.75
C ALA A 52 12.81 -11.79 -12.34
N ARG A 53 13.90 -11.41 -11.65
CA ARG A 53 13.82 -10.77 -10.32
C ARG A 53 13.24 -9.36 -10.39
N CYS A 54 13.76 -8.52 -11.28
CA CYS A 54 13.27 -7.16 -11.48
C CYS A 54 11.80 -7.18 -11.93
N ALA A 55 11.45 -8.06 -12.87
CA ALA A 55 10.08 -8.27 -13.32
C ALA A 55 9.13 -8.59 -12.15
N SER A 56 9.52 -9.53 -11.28
CA SER A 56 8.70 -9.93 -10.12
C SER A 56 8.57 -8.81 -9.08
N MET A 57 9.64 -8.05 -8.85
CA MET A 57 9.60 -6.90 -7.93
C MET A 57 8.70 -5.78 -8.47
N CYS A 58 8.80 -5.47 -9.75
CA CYS A 58 7.96 -4.50 -10.45
C CYS A 58 6.48 -4.89 -10.40
N MET A 59 6.13 -6.17 -10.60
CA MET A 59 4.76 -6.65 -10.44
C MET A 59 4.23 -6.48 -9.01
N ASN A 60 5.02 -6.85 -8.00
CA ASN A 60 4.65 -6.65 -6.60
C ASN A 60 4.42 -5.16 -6.28
N MET A 61 5.29 -4.29 -6.81
CA MET A 61 5.16 -2.84 -6.65
C MET A 61 3.88 -2.31 -7.31
N ALA A 62 3.54 -2.78 -8.52
CA ALA A 62 2.32 -2.40 -9.22
C ALA A 62 1.05 -2.76 -8.42
N ASP A 63 1.02 -3.96 -7.83
CA ASP A 63 -0.09 -4.41 -6.99
C ASP A 63 -0.22 -3.59 -5.70
N MET A 64 0.89 -3.30 -5.03
CA MET A 64 0.90 -2.50 -3.81
C MET A 64 0.49 -1.05 -4.06
N ALA A 65 1.02 -0.43 -5.11
CA ALA A 65 0.66 0.92 -5.51
C ALA A 65 -0.82 1.04 -5.89
N THR A 66 -1.33 0.08 -6.66
CA THR A 66 -2.76 0.02 -7.02
C THR A 66 -3.65 -0.16 -5.79
N THR A 67 -3.24 -1.02 -4.85
CA THR A 67 -3.99 -1.27 -3.62
C THR A 67 -4.03 -0.03 -2.73
N MET A 68 -2.90 0.63 -2.52
CA MET A 68 -2.78 1.87 -1.75
C MET A 68 -3.67 2.97 -2.32
N MET A 69 -3.60 3.21 -3.63
CA MET A 69 -4.46 4.16 -4.32
C MET A 69 -5.94 3.86 -4.07
N ARG A 70 -6.36 2.59 -4.23
CA ARG A 70 -7.76 2.18 -4.03
C ARG A 70 -8.22 2.32 -2.58
N MET A 71 -7.33 2.19 -1.60
CA MET A 71 -7.65 2.44 -0.19
C MET A 71 -7.94 3.92 0.06
N MET A 72 -7.16 4.84 -0.53
CA MET A 72 -7.41 6.28 -0.40
C MET A 72 -8.72 6.72 -1.07
N LEU A 73 -9.16 6.03 -2.12
CA LEU A 73 -10.43 6.31 -2.82
C LEU A 73 -11.69 5.81 -2.07
N ARG A 74 -11.54 5.20 -0.89
CA ARG A 74 -12.65 4.63 -0.11
C ARG A 74 -12.74 5.27 1.27
N PRO A 75 -13.05 6.57 1.35
CA PRO A 75 -12.97 7.28 2.61
C PRO A 75 -13.97 6.74 3.67
N THR A 76 -15.08 6.14 3.26
CA THR A 76 -16.04 5.56 4.21
C THR A 76 -15.47 4.41 5.06
N GLY A 77 -14.41 3.74 4.59
CA GLY A 77 -13.76 2.61 5.28
C GLY A 77 -12.39 2.94 5.87
N HIS A 78 -12.07 4.22 6.06
CA HIS A 78 -10.77 4.59 6.59
C HIS A 78 -10.60 4.24 8.07
N ASP A 79 -9.47 3.63 8.36
CA ASP A 79 -8.93 3.44 9.69
C ASP A 79 -7.48 3.92 9.67
N SER A 80 -7.11 4.84 10.58
CA SER A 80 -5.80 5.50 10.54
C SER A 80 -4.65 4.54 10.87
N ALA A 81 -4.87 3.52 11.70
CA ALA A 81 -3.85 2.52 12.02
C ALA A 81 -3.60 1.60 10.82
N VAL A 82 -4.66 1.15 10.15
CA VAL A 82 -4.57 0.35 8.92
C VAL A 82 -3.93 1.17 7.78
N MET A 83 -4.31 2.44 7.62
CA MET A 83 -3.74 3.33 6.62
C MET A 83 -2.24 3.55 6.85
N THR A 84 -1.83 3.79 8.10
CA THR A 84 -0.42 3.95 8.48
C THR A 84 0.37 2.69 8.16
N ALA A 85 -0.13 1.51 8.54
CA ALA A 85 0.54 0.23 8.28
C ALA A 85 0.70 -0.03 6.77
N MET A 86 -0.33 0.27 5.97
CA MET A 86 -0.27 0.13 4.52
C MET A 86 0.75 1.08 3.89
N LEU A 87 0.78 2.35 4.31
CA LEU A 87 1.75 3.33 3.83
C LEU A 87 3.19 2.92 4.16
N GLN A 88 3.44 2.38 5.35
CA GLN A 88 4.74 1.84 5.74
C GLN A 88 5.15 0.65 4.86
N ALA A 89 4.23 -0.27 4.58
CA ALA A 89 4.48 -1.40 3.70
C ALA A 89 4.79 -0.93 2.26
N CYS A 90 4.05 0.06 1.76
CA CYS A 90 4.30 0.67 0.46
C CYS A 90 5.67 1.35 0.38
N VAL A 91 6.09 2.08 1.43
CA VAL A 91 7.43 2.69 1.50
C VAL A 91 8.52 1.62 1.40
N ALA A 92 8.39 0.52 2.16
CA ALA A 92 9.35 -0.58 2.12
C ALA A 92 9.41 -1.25 0.73
N MET A 93 8.26 -1.43 0.08
CA MET A 93 8.21 -1.97 -1.28
C MET A 93 8.82 -1.02 -2.31
N CYS A 94 8.53 0.28 -2.22
CA CYS A 94 9.14 1.31 -3.08
C CYS A 94 10.66 1.29 -2.96
N GLU A 95 11.19 1.17 -1.74
CA GLU A 95 12.64 1.11 -1.51
C GLU A 95 13.27 -0.12 -2.19
N ALA A 96 12.65 -1.28 -1.99
CA ALA A 96 13.16 -2.53 -2.54
C ALA A 96 13.05 -2.58 -4.08
N CYS A 97 11.94 -2.09 -4.65
CA CYS A 97 11.75 -2.03 -6.10
C CYS A 97 12.69 -1.01 -6.75
N ALA A 98 12.82 0.19 -6.16
CA ALA A 98 13.74 1.21 -6.67
C ALA A 98 15.19 0.70 -6.68
N ALA A 99 15.64 0.08 -5.59
CA ALA A 99 16.99 -0.47 -5.50
C ALA A 99 17.26 -1.60 -6.51
N GLU A 100 16.24 -2.41 -6.85
CA GLU A 100 16.37 -3.41 -7.90
C GLU A 100 16.45 -2.76 -9.29
N CYS A 101 15.53 -1.83 -9.61
CA CYS A 101 15.54 -1.13 -10.90
C CYS A 101 16.79 -0.26 -11.10
N GLU A 102 17.32 0.37 -10.05
CA GLU A 102 18.53 1.19 -10.10
C GLU A 102 19.76 0.41 -10.57
N GLN A 103 19.82 -0.90 -10.32
CA GLN A 103 20.91 -1.76 -10.82
C GLN A 103 20.92 -1.86 -12.35
N HIS A 104 19.80 -1.59 -13.01
CA HIS A 104 19.60 -1.74 -14.46
C HIS A 104 19.42 -0.40 -15.18
N ALA A 105 19.34 0.71 -14.44
CA ALA A 105 18.93 2.02 -14.95
C ALA A 105 19.88 2.65 -15.98
N GLU A 106 21.15 2.23 -16.03
CA GLU A 106 22.10 2.69 -17.06
C GLU A 106 21.89 2.00 -18.41
N MET A 107 21.34 0.78 -18.40
CA MET A 107 21.14 -0.04 -19.60
C MET A 107 19.71 0.03 -20.11
N HIS A 108 18.74 0.18 -19.19
CA HIS A 108 17.32 0.08 -19.48
C HIS A 108 16.58 1.33 -18.98
N GLU A 109 16.09 2.13 -19.93
CA GLU A 109 15.33 3.35 -19.63
C GLU A 109 14.04 3.06 -18.85
N HIS A 110 13.42 1.90 -19.08
CA HIS A 110 12.22 1.48 -18.34
C HIS A 110 12.51 1.29 -16.85
N CYS A 111 13.64 0.69 -16.48
CA CYS A 111 14.13 0.58 -15.11
C CYS A 111 14.45 1.95 -14.50
N ARG A 112 15.07 2.88 -15.27
CA ARG A 112 15.34 4.24 -14.79
C ARG A 112 14.05 4.98 -14.43
N VAL A 113 13.04 4.90 -15.30
CA VAL A 113 11.72 5.52 -15.07
C VAL A 113 10.99 4.87 -13.90
N CYS A 114 11.02 3.53 -13.79
CA CYS A 114 10.40 2.79 -12.70
C CYS A 114 11.01 3.17 -11.34
N ALA A 115 12.34 3.23 -11.24
CA ALA A 115 13.04 3.67 -10.03
C ALA A 115 12.62 5.09 -9.62
N MET A 116 12.60 6.03 -10.56
CA MET A 116 12.15 7.41 -10.32
C MET A 116 10.71 7.46 -9.79
N ALA A 117 9.80 6.67 -10.38
CA ALA A 117 8.42 6.60 -9.94
C ALA A 117 8.27 5.99 -8.54
N CYS A 118 9.06 4.96 -8.20
CA CYS A 118 9.10 4.37 -6.87
C CYS A 118 9.58 5.38 -5.81
N ARG A 119 10.63 6.16 -6.11
CA ARG A 119 11.13 7.23 -5.22
C ARG A 119 10.08 8.32 -4.99
N ASN A 120 9.42 8.78 -6.06
CA ASN A 120 8.34 9.77 -5.94
C ASN A 120 7.16 9.25 -5.11
N MET A 121 6.74 7.99 -5.32
CA MET A 121 5.69 7.38 -4.51
C MET A 121 6.11 7.23 -3.03
N MET A 122 7.37 6.88 -2.76
CA MET A 122 7.90 6.81 -1.40
C MET A 122 7.77 8.16 -0.67
N GLU A 123 8.19 9.25 -1.30
CA GLU A 123 8.09 10.61 -0.74
C GLU A 123 6.62 10.99 -0.48
N ALA A 124 5.73 10.70 -1.43
CA ALA A 124 4.31 10.99 -1.29
C ALA A 124 3.66 10.16 -0.17
N CYS A 125 4.01 8.88 -0.01
CA CYS A 125 3.53 8.04 1.10
C CYS A 125 4.02 8.58 2.45
N GLN A 126 5.28 9.02 2.55
CA GLN A 126 5.81 9.64 3.76
C GLN A 126 5.12 10.97 4.07
N GLY A 127 4.89 11.81 3.06
CA GLY A 127 4.13 13.04 3.17
C GLY A 127 2.70 12.79 3.68
N MET A 128 2.02 11.77 3.14
CA MET A 128 0.69 11.38 3.59
C MET A 128 0.70 10.90 5.05
N MET A 129 1.65 10.06 5.45
CA MET A 129 1.78 9.60 6.84
C MET A 129 1.96 10.76 7.81
N ALA A 130 2.76 11.78 7.46
CA ALA A 130 2.98 12.95 8.29
C ALA A 130 1.72 13.85 8.46
N LYS A 131 0.69 13.64 7.64
CA LYS A 131 -0.59 14.35 7.67
C LYS A 131 -1.74 13.51 8.22
N LEU A 132 -1.50 12.24 8.56
CA LEU A 132 -2.49 11.44 9.26
C LEU A 132 -2.68 11.99 10.68
N PRO A 133 -3.93 12.16 11.16
CA PRO A 133 -4.15 12.48 12.57
C PRO A 133 -3.58 11.36 13.43
N ASP A 134 -2.94 11.72 14.56
CA ASP A 134 -2.40 10.75 15.50
C ASP A 134 -3.48 9.73 15.86
N GLY A 135 -3.22 8.47 15.50
CA GLY A 135 -4.03 7.31 15.81
C GLY A 135 -3.99 6.96 17.30
N GLY A 136 -4.17 7.96 18.17
CA GLY A 136 -4.48 7.74 19.56
C GLY A 136 -5.73 6.88 19.63
N LEU A 137 -5.60 5.71 20.27
CA LEU A 137 -6.66 4.77 20.63
C LEU A 137 -7.78 5.44 21.46
N ARG A 138 -8.52 6.40 20.89
CA ARG A 138 -9.75 6.95 21.46
C ARG A 138 -10.90 6.62 20.54
N GLY A 139 -11.34 5.38 20.72
CA GLY A 139 -12.69 4.85 20.51
C GLY A 139 -13.65 5.64 19.63
N SER A 140 -13.76 5.22 18.38
CA SER A 140 -15.05 5.14 17.69
C SER A 140 -15.69 3.81 18.10
N GLY A 141 -16.31 3.80 19.28
CA GLY A 141 -17.01 2.65 19.85
C GLY A 141 -18.33 2.35 19.15
N ASP A 142 -18.32 2.14 17.84
CA ASP A 142 -19.47 1.67 17.07
C ASP A 142 -19.04 0.58 16.08
N GLY A 143 -19.05 -0.68 16.54
CA GLY A 143 -19.51 -1.76 15.66
C GLY A 143 -18.61 -2.95 15.29
N TYR A 144 -17.44 -3.20 15.90
CA TYR A 144 -16.78 -4.51 15.76
C TYR A 144 -16.79 -5.30 17.07
N GLN A 145 -17.95 -5.90 17.39
CA GLN A 145 -18.00 -7.03 18.32
C GLN A 145 -17.41 -8.25 17.60
N ALA A 146 -16.09 -8.41 17.66
CA ALA A 146 -15.46 -9.70 17.48
C ALA A 146 -16.06 -10.65 18.53
N THR A 147 -16.83 -11.63 18.09
CA THR A 147 -17.32 -12.70 18.95
C THR A 147 -16.12 -13.36 19.62
N GLY A 148 -16.05 -13.21 20.94
CA GLY A 148 -14.93 -13.64 21.75
C GLY A 148 -14.61 -15.11 21.54
N ARG A 149 -13.38 -15.38 21.10
CA ARG A 149 -12.67 -16.62 21.39
C ARG A 149 -11.25 -16.26 21.82
N THR A 150 -11.11 -15.92 23.09
CA THR A 150 -9.82 -15.75 23.75
C THR A 150 -9.10 -17.11 23.77
N LEU A 151 -8.10 -17.29 22.92
CA LEU A 151 -7.12 -18.36 23.10
C LEU A 151 -6.16 -17.92 24.21
N SER A 152 -6.55 -18.14 25.46
CA SER A 152 -5.63 -18.01 26.59
C SER A 152 -4.75 -19.26 26.69
N SER A 153 -3.46 -19.07 26.50
CA SER A 153 -2.40 -20.05 26.76
C SER A 153 -2.18 -20.24 28.26
N THR A 154 -2.18 -21.48 28.75
CA THR A 154 -1.13 -22.11 29.60
C THR A 154 -1.55 -23.52 30.09
N PRO A 155 -0.59 -24.40 30.49
CA PRO A 155 -0.59 -25.82 30.14
C PRO A 155 -0.95 -26.78 31.29
N ARG A 156 -1.30 -28.04 30.96
CA ARG A 156 -1.09 -29.19 31.86
C ARG A 156 -0.91 -30.49 31.08
N ALA A 157 0.12 -31.23 31.50
CA ALA A 157 0.59 -32.50 30.97
C ALA A 157 -0.30 -33.71 31.38
N GLU A 158 0.09 -34.87 30.82
CA GLU A 158 -0.30 -36.26 31.17
C GLU A 158 -1.63 -36.72 30.53
N SER A 159 -1.77 -37.89 29.90
CA SER A 159 -0.92 -39.09 29.72
C SER A 159 -1.53 -39.92 28.58
N THR A 160 -0.71 -40.54 27.72
CA THR A 160 -1.13 -41.59 26.79
C THR A 160 -1.80 -42.76 27.52
N PRO A 161 -2.67 -43.51 26.82
CA PRO A 161 -2.25 -44.87 26.52
C PRO A 161 -2.43 -45.24 25.05
N ALA A 162 -1.52 -46.11 24.63
CA ALA A 162 -1.49 -46.79 23.34
C ALA A 162 -2.68 -47.74 23.17
N THR A 163 -3.21 -47.79 21.94
CA THR A 163 -3.79 -48.93 21.19
C THR A 163 -4.54 -48.30 20.01
N GLY A 164 -4.41 -48.67 18.75
CA GLY A 164 -3.83 -49.81 18.08
C GLY A 164 -4.56 -49.92 16.73
N TRP A 165 -3.82 -50.34 15.70
CA TRP A 165 -4.20 -50.59 14.30
C TRP A 165 -4.33 -49.35 13.42
#